data_AF-A0A2D6ZSR4-F1
#
_entry.id   AF-A0A2D6ZSR4-F1
#
_cell.length_a   1.000
_cell.length_b   1.000
_cell.length_c   1.000
_cell.angle_alpha   90.00
_cell.angle_beta   90.00
_cell.angle_gamma   90.00
#
_symmetry.space_group_name_H-M   'P 1'
#
loop_
_entity.id
_entity.type
_entity.pdbx_description
1 polymer ?
#
loop_
_entity_poly.entity_id
_entity_poly.type
_entity_poly.pdbx_seq_one_letter_code
_entity_poly.pdbx_strand_id
1 'polypeptide(L)'
;MLRNSLSVDKVFNILSKRYSKRNGGYTRVLKAGFRYGDSSPMAIIEFVERDINAKGLIDKERVKEELKQQDQNNQELKSQVSEKELDTKTKSDNKKEVKSKDNTLEKESKKIK
;
A
#
# COMPACT_ATOMS: atom_id res chain seq x y z
N MET A 1 21.39 -32.46 6.97
CA MET A 1 20.90 -31.69 8.14
C MET A 1 20.59 -30.25 7.71
N LEU A 2 19.54 -29.66 8.28
CA LEU A 2 19.20 -28.24 8.10
C LEU A 2 20.17 -27.36 8.89
N ARG A 3 20.74 -26.34 8.24
CA ARG A 3 21.69 -25.39 8.86
C ARG A 3 21.06 -24.06 9.28
N ASN A 4 19.81 -23.82 8.87
CA ASN A 4 19.09 -22.58 9.10
C ASN A 4 18.03 -22.79 10.19
N SER A 5 18.07 -21.98 11.26
CA SER A 5 17.17 -22.10 12.43
C SER A 5 15.70 -21.92 12.06
N LEU A 6 15.37 -20.89 11.27
CA LEU A 6 13.99 -20.63 10.83
C LEU A 6 13.38 -21.81 10.06
N SER A 7 14.19 -22.55 9.33
CA SER A 7 13.74 -23.75 8.61
C SER A 7 13.46 -24.90 9.56
N VAL A 8 14.31 -25.08 10.57
CA VAL A 8 14.13 -26.08 11.63
C VAL A 8 12.84 -25.80 12.42
N ASP A 9 12.61 -24.55 12.78
CA ASP A 9 11.41 -24.13 13.50
C ASP A 9 10.13 -24.41 12.71
N LYS A 10 10.14 -24.15 11.39
CA LYS A 10 8.99 -24.48 10.52
C LYS A 10 8.71 -25.98 10.47
N VAL A 11 9.75 -26.82 10.44
CA VAL A 11 9.59 -28.28 10.44
C VAL A 11 8.91 -28.74 11.73
N PHE A 12 9.38 -28.29 12.88
CA PHE A 12 8.88 -28.75 14.18
C PHE A 12 7.58 -28.10 14.62
N ASN A 13 7.30 -26.85 14.26
CA ASN A 13 6.10 -26.16 14.73
C ASN A 13 4.90 -26.35 13.79
N ILE A 14 5.14 -26.42 12.47
CA ILE A 14 4.08 -26.41 11.46
C ILE A 14 3.95 -27.79 10.80
N LEU A 15 5.03 -28.31 10.22
CA LEU A 15 4.97 -29.53 9.41
C LEU A 15 4.76 -30.79 10.25
N SER A 16 5.36 -30.87 11.44
CA SER A 16 5.21 -32.01 12.35
C SER A 16 3.74 -32.24 12.75
N LYS A 17 3.04 -31.16 13.14
CA LYS A 17 1.63 -31.20 13.56
C LYS A 17 0.73 -31.60 12.39
N ARG A 18 0.98 -31.00 11.23
CA ARG A 18 0.25 -31.29 9.98
C ARG A 18 0.32 -32.78 9.61
N TYR A 19 1.51 -33.38 9.68
CA TYR A 19 1.73 -34.75 9.24
C TYR A 19 1.69 -35.80 10.35
N SER A 20 1.28 -35.44 11.57
CA SER A 20 1.26 -36.32 12.74
C SER A 20 0.51 -37.64 12.54
N LYS A 21 -0.53 -37.66 11.71
CA LYS A 21 -1.37 -38.84 11.46
C LYS A 21 -0.93 -39.68 10.26
N ARG A 22 0.04 -39.21 9.47
CA ARG A 22 0.43 -39.86 8.19
C ARG A 22 1.72 -40.64 8.37
N ASN A 23 1.68 -41.92 8.03
CA ASN A 23 2.83 -42.82 8.09
C ASN A 23 3.54 -42.86 6.74
N GLY A 24 4.40 -41.88 6.46
CA GLY A 24 5.23 -41.82 5.25
C GLY A 24 4.56 -41.16 4.04
N GLY A 25 5.34 -40.93 2.98
CA GLY A 25 4.85 -40.30 1.75
C GLY A 25 4.45 -38.82 1.92
N TYR A 26 5.32 -37.99 2.50
CA TYR A 26 5.03 -36.57 2.78
C TYR A 26 5.14 -35.66 1.55
N THR A 27 5.82 -36.13 0.50
CA THR A 27 6.09 -35.37 -0.72
C THR A 27 5.56 -36.09 -1.95
N ARG A 28 5.30 -35.31 -3.00
CA ARG A 28 4.95 -35.76 -4.34
C ARG A 28 5.95 -35.18 -5.33
N VAL A 29 6.33 -35.98 -6.33
CA VAL A 29 7.21 -35.57 -7.44
C VAL A 29 6.41 -35.68 -8.73
N LEU A 30 6.28 -34.57 -9.44
CA LEU A 30 5.57 -34.47 -10.72
C LEU A 30 6.58 -34.20 -11.84
N LYS A 31 6.52 -34.98 -12.91
CA LYS A 31 7.39 -34.78 -14.09
C LYS A 31 7.01 -33.47 -14.79
N ALA A 32 8.01 -32.61 -15.01
CA ALA A 32 7.82 -31.26 -15.57
C ALA A 32 8.49 -31.08 -16.95
N GLY A 33 8.81 -32.17 -17.64
CA GLY A 33 9.42 -32.13 -18.97
C GLY A 33 10.94 -31.96 -18.91
N PHE A 34 11.50 -31.24 -19.88
CA PHE A 34 12.94 -30.99 -20.02
C PHE A 34 13.24 -29.49 -19.98
N ARG A 35 14.36 -29.13 -19.33
CA ARG A 35 14.87 -27.77 -19.26
C ARG A 35 15.39 -27.34 -20.63
N TYR A 36 15.11 -26.08 -20.97
CA TYR A 36 15.54 -25.48 -22.23
C TYR A 36 17.07 -25.31 -22.28
N GLY A 37 17.69 -25.68 -23.40
CA GLY A 37 19.12 -25.50 -23.68
C GLY A 37 20.01 -26.70 -23.37
N ASP A 38 19.68 -27.50 -22.36
CA ASP A 38 20.47 -28.68 -21.98
C ASP A 38 19.67 -30.00 -21.95
N SER A 39 18.38 -29.95 -22.29
CA SER A 39 17.47 -31.09 -22.27
C SER A 39 17.50 -31.85 -20.93
N SER A 40 17.72 -31.15 -19.82
CA SER A 40 17.80 -31.77 -18.50
C SER A 40 16.40 -32.09 -17.95
N PRO A 41 16.11 -33.30 -17.47
CA PRO A 41 14.78 -33.67 -16.99
C PRO A 41 14.41 -32.88 -15.73
N MET A 42 13.26 -32.21 -15.76
CA MET A 42 12.73 -31.41 -14.66
C MET A 42 11.62 -32.14 -13.91
N ALA A 43 11.53 -31.82 -12.62
CA ALA A 43 10.41 -32.26 -11.79
C ALA A 43 10.01 -31.15 -10.80
N ILE A 44 8.72 -31.11 -10.49
CA ILE A 44 8.14 -30.28 -9.43
C ILE A 44 8.00 -31.15 -8.20
N ILE A 45 8.58 -30.72 -7.08
CA ILE A 45 8.41 -31.36 -5.77
C ILE A 45 7.46 -30.55 -4.91
N GLU A 46 6.49 -31.24 -4.29
CA GLU A 46 5.51 -30.60 -3.41
C GLU A 46 5.17 -31.45 -2.19
N PHE A 47 4.61 -30.81 -1.17
CA PHE A 47 4.04 -31.45 0.00
C PHE A 47 2.62 -31.93 -0.29
N VAL A 48 2.25 -33.13 0.20
CA VAL A 48 0.97 -33.77 -0.13
C VAL A 48 -0.25 -33.01 0.41
N GLU A 49 -0.19 -32.51 1.65
CA GLU A 49 -1.29 -31.78 2.31
C GLU A 49 -0.94 -30.30 2.50
N ARG A 50 -0.41 -29.69 1.44
CA ARG A 50 -0.17 -28.25 1.43
C ARG A 50 -1.49 -27.49 1.48
N ASP A 51 -1.54 -26.45 2.31
CA ASP A 51 -2.65 -25.50 2.30
C ASP A 51 -2.60 -24.68 1.00
N ILE A 52 -3.67 -24.77 0.20
CA ILE A 52 -3.80 -24.07 -1.09
C ILE A 52 -3.95 -22.57 -0.86
N ASN A 53 -4.61 -22.18 0.24
CA ASN A 53 -4.84 -20.78 0.57
C ASN A 53 -3.56 -20.07 0.98
N ALA A 54 -2.56 -20.80 1.50
CA ALA A 54 -1.28 -20.25 1.94
C ALA A 54 -0.43 -19.61 0.82
N LYS A 55 -0.70 -19.94 -0.45
CA LYS A 55 0.08 -19.42 -1.58
C LYS A 55 -0.21 -17.92 -1.79
N GLY A 56 0.80 -17.10 -1.55
CA GLY A 56 0.73 -15.65 -1.75
C GLY A 56 -0.07 -14.89 -0.68
N LEU A 57 -0.34 -15.49 0.50
CA LEU A 57 -0.98 -14.77 1.61
C LEU A 57 -0.14 -13.57 2.05
N ILE A 58 1.18 -13.76 2.19
CA ILE A 58 2.10 -12.73 2.64
C ILE A 58 2.08 -11.53 1.68
N ASP A 59 2.10 -11.79 0.36
CA ASP A 59 2.02 -10.73 -0.64
C ASP A 59 0.65 -10.04 -0.64
N LYS A 60 -0.44 -10.80 -0.49
CA LYS A 60 -1.80 -10.26 -0.39
C LYS A 60 -1.99 -9.39 0.85
N GLU A 61 -1.45 -9.81 1.98
CA GLU A 61 -1.50 -9.08 3.25
C GLU A 61 -0.71 -7.77 3.15
N ARG A 62 0.52 -7.82 2.62
CA ARG A 62 1.33 -6.62 2.35
C ARG A 62 0.61 -5.63 1.44
N VAL A 63 0.04 -6.09 0.32
CA VAL A 63 -0.71 -5.21 -0.60
C VAL A 63 -1.94 -4.62 0.08
N LYS A 64 -2.65 -5.39 0.91
CA LYS A 64 -3.81 -4.90 1.66
C LYS A 64 -3.43 -3.82 2.69
N GLU A 65 -2.29 -3.96 3.34
CA GLU A 65 -1.76 -2.95 4.28
C GLU A 65 -1.34 -1.68 3.54
N GLU A 66 -0.64 -1.81 2.41
CA GLU A 66 -0.25 -0.69 1.54
C GLU A 66 -1.48 0.09 1.06
N LEU A 67 -2.54 -0.61 0.61
CA LEU A 67 -3.79 0.03 0.18
C LEU A 67 -4.50 0.76 1.33
N LYS A 68 -4.54 0.16 2.54
CA LYS A 68 -5.12 0.82 3.71
C LYS A 68 -4.38 2.09 4.09
N GLN A 69 -3.05 2.07 4.03
CA GLN A 69 -2.22 3.25 4.32
C GLN A 69 -2.44 4.35 3.27
N GLN A 70 -2.61 3.99 2.00
CA GLN A 70 -2.95 4.94 0.94
C GLN A 70 -4.34 5.55 1.14
N ASP A 71 -5.34 4.76 1.53
CA ASP A 71 -6.68 5.25 1.81
C ASP A 71 -6.70 6.22 3.00
N GLN A 72 -5.94 5.90 4.06
CA GLN A 72 -5.77 6.77 5.23
C GLN A 72 -5.08 8.09 4.84
N ASN A 73 -3.96 8.03 4.12
CA ASN A 73 -3.25 9.21 3.65
C ASN A 73 -4.13 10.08 2.72
N ASN A 74 -4.93 9.46 1.84
CA ASN A 74 -5.83 10.19 0.94
C ASN A 74 -7.01 10.84 1.68
N GLN A 75 -7.50 10.24 2.76
CA GLN A 75 -8.52 10.85 3.63
C GLN A 75 -7.95 12.04 4.42
N GLU A 76 -6.72 11.92 4.94
CA GLU A 76 -6.01 13.01 5.61
C GLU A 76 -5.66 14.17 4.65
N LEU A 77 -5.30 13.88 3.41
CA LEU A 77 -5.08 14.89 2.37
C LEU A 77 -6.39 15.60 1.99
N LYS A 78 -7.53 14.89 1.95
CA LYS A 78 -8.84 15.48 1.65
C LYS A 78 -9.37 16.37 2.76
N SER A 79 -9.17 16.01 4.03
CA SER A 79 -9.57 16.87 5.16
C SER A 79 -8.74 18.17 5.19
N GLN A 80 -7.44 18.10 4.92
CA GLN A 80 -6.57 19.29 4.83
C GLN A 80 -6.89 20.20 3.62
N VAL A 81 -7.39 19.65 2.52
CA VAL A 81 -7.85 20.45 1.36
C VAL A 81 -9.19 21.13 1.65
N SER A 82 -10.11 20.46 2.37
CA SER A 82 -11.39 21.06 2.78
C SER A 82 -11.25 22.22 3.76
N GLU A 83 -10.25 22.17 4.67
CA GLU A 83 -9.94 23.29 5.57
C GLU A 83 -9.32 24.48 4.82
N LYS A 84 -8.51 24.23 3.77
CA LYS A 84 -7.93 25.30 2.92
C LYS A 84 -8.94 25.93 1.94
N GLU A 85 -9.98 25.22 1.53
CA GLU A 85 -11.05 25.76 0.67
C GLU A 85 -12.05 26.67 1.42
N LEU A 86 -12.21 26.49 2.75
CA LEU A 86 -13.06 27.36 3.58
C LEU A 86 -12.46 28.77 3.79
N ASP A 87 -11.12 28.90 3.77
CA ASP A 87 -10.43 30.19 3.93
C ASP A 87 -10.39 31.05 2.64
N THR A 88 -10.70 30.48 1.48
CA THR A 88 -10.71 31.23 0.20
C THR A 88 -12.10 31.73 -0.21
N LYS A 89 -13.19 31.22 0.39
CA LYS A 89 -14.58 31.64 0.08
C LYS A 89 -15.15 32.77 0.95
N THR A 90 -14.51 33.16 2.06
CA THR A 90 -14.95 34.31 2.88
C THR A 90 -14.53 35.69 2.35
N LYS A 91 -13.78 35.77 1.23
CA LYS A 91 -13.31 37.04 0.64
C LYS A 91 -14.07 37.54 -0.60
N SER A 92 -15.02 36.79 -1.16
CA SER A 92 -15.68 37.17 -2.43
C SER A 92 -17.03 37.88 -2.33
N ASP A 93 -17.69 37.92 -1.17
CA ASP A 93 -19.08 38.47 -1.08
C ASP A 93 -19.22 39.86 -0.43
N ASN A 94 -18.14 40.48 0.09
CA ASN A 94 -18.20 41.82 0.70
C ASN A 94 -17.59 42.95 -0.16
N LYS A 95 -17.84 42.94 -1.47
CA LYS A 95 -17.49 44.06 -2.37
C LYS A 95 -18.74 44.74 -2.91
N LYS A 96 -19.66 45.18 -2.04
CA LYS A 96 -20.77 46.07 -2.39
C LYS A 96 -21.52 46.52 -1.12
N GLU A 97 -20.87 47.26 -0.22
CA GLU A 97 -21.59 48.27 0.59
C GLU A 97 -20.63 49.18 1.37
N VAL A 98 -20.77 50.48 1.11
CA VAL A 98 -20.44 51.62 1.99
C VAL A 98 -18.95 51.91 2.28
N LYS A 99 -18.37 52.82 1.48
CA LYS A 99 -17.91 54.14 1.99
C LYS A 99 -17.57 55.10 0.85
N SER A 100 -18.63 55.56 0.20
CA SER A 100 -18.72 56.97 -0.18
C SER A 100 -18.58 57.83 1.08
N LYS A 101 -17.91 58.98 0.94
CA LYS A 101 -17.77 60.09 1.90
C LYS A 101 -16.56 59.96 2.84
N ASP A 102 -15.39 60.35 2.33
CA ASP A 102 -14.62 61.45 2.93
C ASP A 102 -14.01 62.27 1.80
N ASN A 103 -14.39 63.54 1.81
CA ASN A 103 -14.15 64.54 0.80
C ASN A 103 -12.87 65.33 1.15
N THR A 104 -12.25 65.89 0.11
CA THR A 104 -11.56 67.20 0.11
C THR A 104 -10.27 67.35 0.93
N LEU A 105 -9.13 67.42 0.23
CA LEU A 105 -8.32 68.64 0.01
C LEU A 105 -6.91 68.25 -0.49
N GLU A 106 -6.67 68.36 -1.79
CA GLU A 106 -5.39 68.83 -2.37
C GLU A 106 -5.55 68.98 -3.89
N LYS A 107 -6.19 70.08 -4.28
CA LYS A 107 -5.88 70.72 -5.56
C LYS A 107 -4.82 71.79 -5.28
N GLU A 108 -3.86 71.90 -6.20
CA GLU A 108 -2.79 72.90 -6.29
C GLU A 108 -1.44 72.58 -5.62
N SER A 109 -0.67 71.67 -6.22
CA SER A 109 0.79 71.90 -6.46
C SER A 109 1.40 70.85 -7.40
N LYS A 110 0.96 70.83 -8.66
CA LYS A 110 1.84 70.44 -9.80
C LYS A 110 1.76 71.52 -10.87
N LYS A 111 2.31 72.68 -10.52
CA LYS A 111 2.94 73.62 -11.45
C LYS A 111 4.37 73.80 -10.94
N ILE A 112 5.35 73.71 -11.84
CA ILE A 112 6.81 73.87 -11.63
C ILE A 112 7.56 72.57 -11.28
N LYS A 113 7.94 71.78 -12.29
CA LYS A 113 9.29 71.77 -12.86
C LYS A 113 9.33 70.92 -14.13
#